data_AF-A0A6A6W6J1-F1
#
_entry.id   AF-A0A6A6W6J1-F1
#
_cell.length_a   1.000
_cell.length_b   1.000
_cell.length_c   1.000
_cell.angle_alpha   90.00
_cell.angle_beta   90.00
_cell.angle_gamma   90.00
#
_symmetry.space_group_name_H-M   'P 1'
#
loop_
_entity.id
_entity.type
_entity.pdbx_description
1 polymer ?
#
loop_
_entity_poly.entity_id
_entity_poly.type
_entity_poly.pdbx_seq_one_letter_code
_entity_poly.pdbx_strand_id
1 'polypeptide(L)' 'MGSELKATGAAQQKVKPCCVCTNEKAQRDECMLFSTASEPQEHCKDLVSKYKTCMAGYGFKI' A
#
# COMPACT_ATOMS: atom_id res chain seq x y z
N MET A 1 -16.47 -27.35 -8.14
CA MET A 1 -16.03 -26.28 -7.21
C MET A 1 -15.28 -25.28 -8.07
N GLY A 2 -15.81 -24.15 -8.55
CA GLY A 2 -16.90 -23.31 -8.08
C GLY A 2 -16.42 -21.88 -8.31
N SER A 3 -16.71 -21.36 -9.51
CA SER A 3 -16.88 -19.93 -9.81
C SER A 3 -15.64 -19.13 -10.22
N GLU A 4 -15.19 -19.36 -11.45
CA GLU A 4 -14.99 -18.24 -12.37
C GLU A 4 -16.34 -17.55 -12.58
N LEU A 5 -16.44 -16.24 -12.34
CA LEU A 5 -17.45 -15.37 -12.95
C LEU A 5 -17.07 -13.89 -12.80
N LYS A 6 -16.81 -13.31 -13.98
CA LYS A 6 -17.42 -12.08 -14.50
C LYS A 6 -16.51 -10.84 -14.63
N ALA A 7 -16.08 -10.66 -15.88
CA ALA A 7 -15.74 -9.39 -16.50
C ALA A 7 -16.98 -8.47 -16.69
N THR A 8 -16.69 -7.17 -16.84
CA THR A 8 -17.56 -6.09 -17.33
C THR A 8 -18.56 -5.48 -16.33
N GLY A 9 -18.32 -4.20 -16.02
CA GLY A 9 -19.28 -3.28 -15.41
C GLY A 9 -18.87 -2.80 -14.03
N ALA A 10 -18.39 -1.55 -13.96
CA ALA A 10 -18.11 -0.81 -12.72
C ALA A 10 -17.13 -1.53 -11.78
N ALA A 11 -15.83 -1.44 -12.05
CA ALA A 11 -14.79 -1.77 -11.08
C ALA A 11 -14.71 -0.73 -9.94
N GLN A 12 -15.85 -0.41 -9.33
CA GLN A 12 -15.95 -0.11 -7.90
C GLN A 12 -15.77 -1.43 -7.12
N GLN A 13 -14.78 -2.24 -7.52
CA GLN A 13 -14.18 -3.21 -6.64
C GLN A 13 -13.62 -2.35 -5.52
N LYS A 14 -14.01 -2.62 -4.28
CA LYS A 14 -13.46 -1.95 -3.11
C LYS A 14 -12.00 -2.40 -2.99
N VAL A 15 -11.15 -1.87 -3.87
CA VAL A 15 -9.75 -2.23 -4.00
C VAL A 15 -9.16 -1.86 -2.66
N LYS A 16 -8.79 -2.88 -1.88
CA LYS A 16 -8.20 -2.62 -0.56
C LYS A 16 -6.95 -1.76 -0.80
N PRO A 17 -6.66 -0.79 0.06
CA PRO A 17 -5.53 0.12 -0.11
C PRO A 17 -4.16 -0.58 -0.28
N CYS A 18 -4.08 -1.87 0.08
CA CYS A 18 -2.92 -2.72 -0.15
C CYS A 18 -2.64 -3.10 -1.61
N CYS A 19 -3.59 -2.93 -2.55
CA CYS A 19 -3.43 -3.35 -3.95
C CYS A 19 -2.88 -2.26 -4.89
N VAL A 20 -2.80 -1.01 -4.43
CA VAL A 20 -2.47 0.13 -5.30
C VAL A 20 -1.03 0.58 -5.14
N CYS A 21 -0.54 0.58 -3.90
CA CYS A 21 0.81 0.99 -3.54
C CYS A 21 1.58 -0.19 -2.92
N THR A 22 1.44 -1.39 -3.50
CA THR A 22 2.00 -2.64 -2.92
C THR A 22 3.53 -2.59 -2.85
N ASN A 23 4.18 -1.94 -3.81
CA ASN A 23 5.64 -1.79 -3.85
C ASN A 23 6.13 -0.86 -2.72
N GLU A 24 5.63 0.38 -2.65
CA GLU A 24 5.91 1.28 -1.51
C GLU A 24 5.52 0.66 -0.16
N LYS A 25 4.41 -0.10 -0.10
CA LYS A 25 4.01 -0.80 1.11
C LYS A 25 5.05 -1.84 1.52
N ALA A 26 5.56 -2.65 0.59
CA ALA A 26 6.59 -3.64 0.84
C ALA A 26 7.88 -2.96 1.32
N GLN A 27 8.31 -1.89 0.64
CA GLN A 27 9.49 -1.10 1.02
C GLN A 27 9.38 -0.48 2.42
N ARG A 28 8.20 0.04 2.78
CA ARG A 28 7.97 0.56 4.13
C ARG A 28 7.92 -0.56 5.18
N ASP A 29 7.38 -1.72 4.84
CA ASP A 29 7.33 -2.88 5.75
C ASP A 29 8.73 -3.46 5.97
N GLU A 30 9.49 -3.70 4.90
CA GLU A 30 10.88 -4.19 4.99
C GLU A 30 11.73 -3.18 5.76
N CYS A 31 11.56 -1.88 5.53
CA CYS A 31 12.31 -0.88 6.27
C CYS A 31 11.95 -0.93 7.76
N MET A 32 10.67 -1.06 8.13
CA MET A 32 10.29 -1.19 9.54
C MET A 32 10.74 -2.51 10.17
N LEU A 33 10.74 -3.62 9.41
CA LEU A 33 11.13 -4.94 9.90
C LEU A 33 12.66 -5.10 10.04
N PHE A 34 13.41 -4.51 9.12
CA PHE A 34 14.86 -4.68 9.02
C PHE A 34 15.67 -3.47 9.50
N SER A 35 15.03 -2.35 9.85
CA SER A 35 15.74 -1.20 10.41
C SER A 35 16.35 -1.57 11.76
N THR A 36 17.68 -1.44 11.84
CA THR A 36 18.44 -1.53 13.09
C THR A 36 18.57 -0.18 13.80
N ALA A 37 17.90 0.86 13.28
CA ALA A 37 17.89 2.20 13.84
C ALA A 37 17.13 2.22 15.18
N SER A 38 17.59 3.05 16.13
CA SER A 38 16.90 3.25 17.40
C SER A 38 15.47 3.80 17.23
N GLU A 39 15.22 4.54 16.15
CA GLU A 39 13.88 4.99 15.74
C GLU A 39 13.59 4.63 14.27
N PRO A 40 13.07 3.41 14.00
CA PRO A 40 12.71 2.98 12.65
C PRO A 40 11.56 3.80 12.06
N GLN A 41 10.74 4.45 12.88
CA GLN A 41 9.69 5.39 12.46
C GLN A 41 10.26 6.57 11.69
N GLU A 42 11.28 7.24 12.24
CA GLU A 42 11.91 8.39 11.58
C GLU A 42 12.76 7.94 10.39
N HIS A 43 13.43 6.79 10.49
CA HIS A 43 14.25 6.23 9.40
C HIS A 43 13.41 5.82 8.18
N CYS A 44 12.23 5.26 8.39
CA CYS A 44 11.33 4.83 7.32
C CYS A 44 10.28 5.88 6.94
N LYS A 45 10.36 7.09 7.51
CA LYS A 45 9.39 8.18 7.31
C LYS A 45 9.26 8.58 5.84
N ASP A 46 10.36 8.57 5.08
CA ASP A 46 10.36 8.83 3.63
C ASP A 46 9.49 7.82 2.88
N LEU A 47 9.64 6.53 3.19
CA LEU A 47 8.89 5.44 2.58
C LEU A 47 7.41 5.47 2.97
N VAL A 48 7.11 5.81 4.22
CA VAL A 48 5.73 6.05 4.69
C VAL A 48 5.10 7.22 3.93
N SER A 49 5.85 8.30 3.71
CA SER A 49 5.38 9.48 2.98
C SER A 49 5.11 9.16 1.50
N LYS A 50 5.97 8.35 0.86
CA LYS A 50 5.73 7.83 -0.49
C LYS A 50 4.48 6.96 -0.58
N TYR A 51 4.30 6.03 0.36
CA TYR A 51 3.09 5.20 0.43
C TYR A 51 1.82 6.06 0.57
N LYS A 52 1.85 7.08 1.44
CA LYS A 52 0.76 8.06 1.60
C LYS A 52 0.49 8.85 0.32
N THR A 53 1.53 9.29 -0.37
CA THR A 53 1.42 10.06 -1.62
C THR A 53 0.82 9.20 -2.73
N CYS A 54 1.26 7.95 -2.86
CA CYS A 54 0.68 7.01 -3.80
C CYS A 54 -0.82 6.80 -3.50
N MET A 55 -1.19 6.52 -2.25
CA MET A 55 -2.60 6.34 -1.88
C MET A 55 -3.45 7.60 -2.10
N ALA A 56 -2.90 8.78 -1.84
CA ALA A 56 -3.55 10.06 -2.11
C ALA A 56 -3.80 10.27 -3.60
N GLY A 57 -2.89 9.83 -4.49
CA GLY A 57 -3.07 9.86 -5.94
C GLY A 57 -4.25 9.00 -6.43
N TYR A 58 -4.61 7.96 -5.67
CA TYR A 58 -5.77 7.12 -5.94
C TYR A 58 -7.04 7.54 -5.18
N GLY A 59 -7.00 8.66 -4.45
CA GLY A 59 -8.16 9.19 -3.72
C GLY A 59 -8.39 8.57 -2.34
N PHE A 60 -7.45 7.77 -1.83
CA PHE A 60 -7.52 7.21 -0.48
C PHE A 60 -6.78 8.12 0.51
N LYS A 61 -7.50 8.74 1.44
CA LYS A 61 -6.90 9.46 2.59
C LYS A 61 -6.61 8.46 3.72
N ILE A 62 -5.33 8.33 4.08
CA ILE A 62 -4.79 7.50 5.17
C ILE A 62 -3.99 8.31 6.19
#